data_AF-A0ABD3PGJ0-F1
#
_entry.id   AF-A0ABD3PGJ0-F1
#
_cell.length_a   1.000
_cell.length_b   1.000
_cell.length_c   1.000
_cell.angle_alpha   90.00
_cell.angle_beta   90.00
_cell.angle_gamma   90.00
#
_symmetry.space_group_name_H-M   'P 1'
#
loop_
_entity.id
_entity.type
_entity.pdbx_description
1 polymer ?
#
loop_
_entity_poly.entity_id
_entity_poly.type
_entity_poly.pdbx_seq_one_letter_code
_entity_poly.pdbx_strand_id
1 'polypeptide(L)'
;MLWKNLAKIPIQHPFAFGVGVSTVKTSASDLLVQSVVEQREWKDIDWKRNLAFASFGCFYLGGVQYALYVPVFGRLFPNAASFAAKPLREKVKDFKGIAALCGQTFLDQFVHHPLLYFPVFYATREFVMAEKPDLSRSLLTYKENMKEDLTALWKVWVPSTIVNFAFMPMWARIPWVSATSLIWTCILSAMRGGDAMHSEEIEAPFPVGTTFTMIKESIDDIFASPVDLDKNLSHICISGSGPDVIGIVATMARVIADNGGSVTHSKMIRLGQDFNTMMHVSIAPEKQRQLIKSLQSNKELKPMNIRASSLKRRTTGSYEASIIGFRIHFVGPDKPGMLASIAEFVASKNMSIEDVTTEIRSGKGNRRDFVTNMDIVTVEKMDQDHLDVMVAEFDLLKDQLKLSVVDIRMSKRLHDID
;
A
#
# COMPACT_ATOMS: atom_id res chain seq x y z
N MET A 1 -13.75 12.80 43.59
CA MET A 1 -13.79 11.41 44.13
C MET A 1 -13.75 10.33 43.04
N LEU A 2 -14.43 10.49 41.89
CA LEU A 2 -14.40 9.50 40.79
C LEU A 2 -13.00 9.12 40.29
N TRP A 3 -12.11 10.08 40.06
CA TRP A 3 -10.75 9.83 39.55
C TRP A 3 -9.89 8.96 40.50
N LYS A 4 -10.07 9.12 41.82
CA LYS A 4 -9.35 8.32 42.83
C LYS A 4 -9.86 6.87 42.91
N ASN A 5 -11.10 6.61 42.49
CA ASN A 5 -11.65 5.26 42.42
C ASN A 5 -11.32 4.58 41.07
N LEU A 6 -11.35 5.32 39.96
CA LEU A 6 -10.90 4.83 38.65
C LEU A 6 -9.42 4.41 38.66
N ALA A 7 -8.56 5.14 39.38
CA ALA A 7 -7.14 4.79 39.53
C ALA A 7 -6.88 3.47 40.31
N LYS A 8 -7.87 2.93 41.03
CA LYS A 8 -7.73 1.67 41.79
C LYS A 8 -8.09 0.43 40.97
N ILE A 9 -8.87 0.58 39.90
CA ILE A 9 -9.33 -0.52 39.04
C ILE A 9 -8.16 -1.32 38.42
N PRO A 10 -7.09 -0.69 37.89
CA PRO A 10 -5.95 -1.42 37.33
C PRO A 10 -5.18 -2.25 38.37
N ILE A 11 -5.27 -1.86 39.65
CA ILE A 11 -4.54 -2.50 40.76
C ILE A 11 -5.37 -3.64 41.36
N GLN A 12 -6.69 -3.47 41.46
CA GLN A 12 -7.59 -4.48 42.05
C GLN A 12 -7.98 -5.58 41.06
N HIS A 13 -8.10 -5.26 39.77
CA HIS A 13 -8.46 -6.20 38.72
C HIS A 13 -7.52 -6.08 37.50
N PRO A 14 -6.21 -6.34 37.66
CA PRO A 14 -5.21 -6.10 36.62
C PRO A 14 -5.45 -6.92 35.34
N PHE A 15 -5.95 -8.14 35.46
CA PHE A 15 -6.29 -9.00 34.32
C PHE A 15 -7.49 -8.45 33.52
N ALA A 16 -8.64 -8.24 34.19
CA ALA A 16 -9.84 -7.73 33.54
C ALA A 16 -9.61 -6.34 32.93
N PHE A 17 -8.83 -5.50 33.61
CA PHE A 17 -8.41 -4.20 33.10
C PHE A 17 -7.52 -4.34 31.85
N GLY A 18 -6.52 -5.24 31.89
CA GLY A 18 -5.64 -5.51 30.75
C GLY A 18 -6.38 -6.03 29.51
N VAL A 19 -7.33 -6.94 29.71
CA VAL A 19 -8.21 -7.44 28.63
C VAL A 19 -9.06 -6.30 28.06
N GLY A 20 -9.78 -5.57 28.90
CA GLY A 20 -10.67 -4.49 28.45
C GLY A 20 -9.92 -3.40 27.68
N VAL A 21 -8.77 -2.95 28.20
CA VAL A 21 -7.93 -1.94 27.52
C VAL A 21 -7.40 -2.47 26.19
N SER A 22 -6.95 -3.73 26.13
CA SER A 22 -6.40 -4.31 24.91
C SER A 22 -7.45 -4.45 23.81
N THR A 23 -8.65 -4.93 24.15
CA THR A 23 -9.80 -5.03 23.22
C THR A 23 -10.23 -3.68 22.67
N VAL A 24 -10.43 -2.69 23.56
CA VAL A 24 -10.85 -1.34 23.14
C VAL A 24 -9.78 -0.68 22.31
N LYS A 25 -8.50 -0.80 22.71
CA LYS A 25 -7.38 -0.24 21.97
C LYS A 25 -7.28 -0.82 20.56
N THR A 26 -7.31 -2.14 20.39
CA THR A 26 -7.18 -2.74 19.06
C THR A 26 -8.36 -2.43 18.16
N SER A 27 -9.58 -2.45 18.70
CA SER A 27 -10.77 -2.03 17.96
C SER A 27 -10.70 -0.55 17.57
N ALA A 28 -10.35 0.35 18.48
CA ALA A 28 -10.25 1.79 18.20
C ALA A 28 -9.09 2.13 17.24
N SER A 29 -7.94 1.46 17.36
CA SER A 29 -6.84 1.62 16.41
C SER A 29 -7.24 1.21 15.00
N ASP A 30 -7.96 0.10 14.86
CA ASP A 30 -8.46 -0.34 13.56
C ASP A 30 -9.54 0.63 13.01
N LEU A 31 -10.46 1.11 13.84
CA LEU A 31 -11.42 2.15 13.44
C LEU A 31 -10.73 3.45 13.03
N LEU A 32 -9.66 3.86 13.72
CA LEU A 32 -8.86 5.05 13.37
C LEU A 32 -8.14 4.85 12.04
N VAL A 33 -7.58 3.68 11.78
CA VAL A 33 -6.97 3.38 10.48
C VAL A 33 -8.05 3.42 9.39
N GLN A 34 -9.18 2.74 9.60
CA GLN A 34 -10.28 2.72 8.64
C GLN A 34 -10.87 4.12 8.38
N SER A 35 -10.96 4.99 9.40
CA SER A 35 -11.57 6.33 9.27
C SER A 35 -10.59 7.44 8.89
N VAL A 36 -9.35 7.43 9.39
CA VAL A 36 -8.37 8.52 9.22
C VAL A 36 -7.35 8.22 8.13
N VAL A 37 -6.91 6.96 8.02
CA VAL A 37 -5.90 6.58 7.03
C VAL A 37 -6.58 6.12 5.74
N GLU A 38 -7.57 5.25 5.84
CA GLU A 38 -8.35 4.74 4.71
C GLU A 38 -9.54 5.65 4.35
N GLN A 39 -9.82 6.69 5.15
CA GLN A 39 -10.85 7.71 4.91
C GLN A 39 -12.26 7.14 4.64
N ARG A 40 -12.63 6.01 5.26
CA ARG A 40 -13.95 5.39 5.10
C ARG A 40 -15.04 6.19 5.81
N GLU A 41 -16.20 6.31 5.18
CA GLU A 41 -17.40 6.81 5.85
C GLU A 41 -17.93 5.79 6.87
N TRP A 42 -18.67 6.25 7.89
CA TRP A 42 -19.14 5.40 8.99
C TRP A 42 -19.97 4.18 8.53
N LYS A 43 -20.66 4.31 7.39
CA LYS A 43 -21.47 3.26 6.76
C LYS A 43 -20.64 2.15 6.09
N ASP A 44 -19.40 2.44 5.72
CA ASP A 44 -18.50 1.56 4.94
C ASP A 44 -17.41 0.91 5.80
N ILE A 45 -17.53 1.02 7.12
CA ILE A 45 -16.62 0.39 8.08
C ILE A 45 -16.77 -1.12 8.02
N ASP A 46 -15.63 -1.81 7.85
CA ASP A 46 -15.57 -3.26 7.92
C ASP A 46 -15.60 -3.71 9.39
N TRP A 47 -16.82 -3.96 9.86
CA TRP A 47 -17.07 -4.45 11.21
C TRP A 47 -16.60 -5.89 11.43
N LYS A 48 -16.47 -6.69 10.37
CA LYS A 48 -15.94 -8.06 10.45
C LYS A 48 -14.44 -8.02 10.73
N ARG A 49 -13.71 -7.12 10.06
CA ARG A 49 -12.32 -6.77 10.38
C ARG A 49 -12.20 -6.20 11.78
N ASN A 50 -13.05 -5.25 12.15
CA ASN A 50 -12.96 -4.68 13.48
C ASN A 50 -13.18 -5.73 14.58
N LEU A 51 -14.10 -6.67 14.37
CA LEU A 51 -14.33 -7.80 15.26
C LEU A 51 -13.12 -8.74 15.33
N ALA A 52 -12.39 -8.95 14.23
CA ALA A 52 -11.13 -9.69 14.22
C ALA A 52 -10.10 -9.05 15.15
N PHE A 53 -9.91 -7.73 15.02
CA PHE A 53 -8.97 -6.95 15.84
C PHE A 53 -9.40 -6.89 17.30
N ALA A 54 -10.70 -6.74 17.58
CA ALA A 54 -11.25 -6.79 18.92
C ALA A 54 -11.04 -8.17 19.56
N SER A 55 -11.29 -9.25 18.82
CA SER A 55 -11.11 -10.63 19.30
C SER A 55 -9.64 -10.93 19.56
N PHE A 56 -8.73 -10.53 18.65
CA PHE A 56 -7.29 -10.67 18.85
C PHE A 56 -6.82 -9.86 20.07
N GLY A 57 -7.31 -8.63 20.25
CA GLY A 57 -7.03 -7.80 21.41
C GLY A 57 -7.52 -8.42 22.72
N CYS A 58 -8.69 -9.04 22.71
CA CYS A 58 -9.30 -9.66 23.89
C CYS A 58 -8.56 -10.94 24.30
N PHE A 59 -8.48 -11.92 23.40
CA PHE A 59 -8.01 -13.26 23.72
C PHE A 59 -6.49 -13.34 23.73
N TYR A 60 -5.83 -12.75 22.74
CA TYR A 60 -4.38 -12.85 22.60
C TYR A 60 -3.67 -11.80 23.45
N LEU A 61 -3.88 -10.51 23.18
CA LEU A 61 -3.17 -9.44 23.90
C LEU A 61 -3.63 -9.33 25.37
N GLY A 62 -4.94 -9.41 25.60
CA GLY A 62 -5.53 -9.35 26.93
C GLY A 62 -5.31 -10.62 27.75
N GLY A 63 -5.46 -11.78 27.12
CA GLY A 63 -5.39 -13.09 27.78
C GLY A 63 -3.98 -13.68 27.79
N VAL A 64 -3.56 -14.19 26.63
CA VAL A 64 -2.31 -14.97 26.46
C VAL A 64 -1.07 -14.12 26.79
N GLN A 65 -0.99 -12.92 26.26
CA GLN A 65 0.16 -12.03 26.45
C GLN A 65 0.25 -11.52 27.89
N TYR A 66 -0.89 -11.26 28.56
CA TYR A 66 -0.91 -10.96 30.00
C TYR A 66 -0.37 -12.15 30.82
N ALA A 67 -0.84 -13.37 30.53
CA ALA A 67 -0.37 -14.58 31.22
C ALA A 67 1.13 -14.84 30.97
N LEU A 68 1.65 -14.48 29.79
CA LEU A 68 3.07 -14.62 29.48
C LEU A 68 3.93 -13.58 30.22
N TYR A 69 3.56 -12.29 30.20
CA TYR A 69 4.40 -11.25 30.80
C TYR A 69 4.24 -11.09 32.31
N VAL A 70 3.06 -11.33 32.87
CA VAL A 70 2.81 -11.06 34.29
C VAL A 70 3.23 -12.25 35.16
N PRO A 71 2.58 -13.43 35.09
CA PRO A 71 2.96 -14.55 35.94
C PRO A 71 4.15 -15.36 35.40
N VAL A 72 4.30 -15.58 34.09
CA VAL A 72 5.40 -16.42 33.56
C VAL A 72 6.73 -15.68 33.61
N PHE A 73 6.83 -14.49 33.01
CA PHE A 73 8.07 -13.70 33.05
C PHE A 73 8.41 -13.22 34.47
N GLY A 74 7.41 -12.92 35.29
CA GLY A 74 7.61 -12.60 36.71
C GLY A 74 8.28 -13.73 37.50
N ARG A 75 7.98 -15.00 37.16
CA ARG A 75 8.62 -16.17 37.79
C ARG A 75 9.99 -16.50 37.19
N LEU A 76 10.14 -16.36 35.88
CA LEU A 76 11.41 -16.62 35.19
C LEU A 76 12.48 -15.57 35.51
N PHE A 77 12.07 -14.33 35.77
CA PHE A 77 12.97 -13.20 35.99
C PHE A 77 12.57 -12.38 37.23
N PRO A 78 12.65 -12.95 38.45
CA PRO A 78 12.19 -12.29 39.68
C PRO A 78 12.94 -10.98 39.98
N ASN A 79 14.18 -10.84 39.49
CA ASN A 79 15.01 -9.65 39.69
C ASN A 79 14.70 -8.51 38.70
N ALA A 80 13.82 -8.71 37.71
CA ALA A 80 13.56 -7.75 36.65
C ALA A 80 12.96 -6.43 37.16
N ALA A 81 12.03 -6.50 38.12
CA ALA A 81 11.41 -5.32 38.71
C ALA A 81 12.41 -4.51 39.54
N SER A 82 13.25 -5.20 40.33
CA SER A 82 14.32 -4.59 41.12
C SER A 82 15.38 -3.94 40.24
N PHE A 83 15.78 -4.60 39.16
CA PHE A 83 16.75 -4.06 38.20
C PHE A 83 16.24 -2.78 37.52
N ALA A 84 14.99 -2.76 37.05
CA ALA A 84 14.42 -1.60 36.38
C ALA A 84 14.37 -0.35 37.27
N ALA A 85 14.21 -0.52 38.58
CA ALA A 85 14.18 0.58 39.56
C ALA A 85 15.56 1.19 39.87
N LYS A 86 16.67 0.56 39.46
CA LYS A 86 18.03 1.04 39.80
C LYS A 86 18.47 2.26 38.97
N PRO A 87 19.32 3.14 39.54
CA PRO A 87 20.01 4.19 38.78
C PRO A 87 20.94 3.60 37.70
N LEU A 88 21.14 4.33 36.59
CA LEU A 88 21.99 3.92 35.45
C LEU A 88 23.37 3.40 35.86
N ARG A 89 24.04 4.08 36.79
CA ARG A 89 25.40 3.74 37.24
C ARG A 89 25.48 2.38 37.95
N GLU A 90 24.40 1.96 38.60
CA GLU A 90 24.30 0.68 39.31
C GLU A 90 23.85 -0.45 38.37
N LYS A 91 23.03 -0.13 37.35
CA LYS A 91 22.58 -1.09 36.34
C LYS A 91 23.75 -1.69 35.56
N VAL A 92 24.72 -0.88 35.17
CA VAL A 92 25.92 -1.33 34.43
C VAL A 92 26.75 -2.35 35.24
N LYS A 93 26.66 -2.31 36.57
CA LYS A 93 27.39 -3.22 37.47
C LYS A 93 26.56 -4.44 37.88
N ASP A 94 25.26 -4.46 37.59
CA ASP A 94 24.36 -5.54 37.96
C ASP A 94 24.25 -6.58 36.84
N PHE A 95 25.25 -7.46 36.77
CA PHE A 95 25.32 -8.54 35.80
C PHE A 95 24.10 -9.46 35.82
N LYS A 96 23.51 -9.71 37.01
CA LYS A 96 22.31 -10.55 37.14
C LYS A 96 21.08 -9.87 36.55
N GLY A 97 20.95 -8.57 36.75
CA GLY A 97 19.88 -7.76 36.16
C GLY A 97 20.02 -7.61 34.64
N ILE A 98 21.24 -7.41 34.13
CA ILE A 98 21.53 -7.39 32.68
C ILE A 98 21.22 -8.75 32.05
N ALA A 99 21.64 -9.86 32.68
CA ALA A 99 21.32 -11.20 32.19
C ALA A 99 19.80 -11.45 32.14
N ALA A 100 19.06 -10.99 33.15
CA ALA A 100 17.60 -11.07 33.16
C ALA A 100 16.95 -10.18 32.08
N LEU A 101 17.50 -9.00 31.79
CA LEU A 101 17.05 -8.12 30.71
C LEU A 101 17.26 -8.78 29.34
N CYS A 102 18.46 -9.31 29.08
CA CYS A 102 18.78 -10.01 27.84
C CYS A 102 17.92 -11.27 27.69
N GLY A 103 17.72 -12.03 28.77
CA GLY A 103 16.86 -13.22 28.78
C GLY A 103 15.40 -12.91 28.47
N GLN A 104 14.83 -11.85 29.07
CA GLN A 104 13.48 -11.39 28.75
C GLN A 104 13.35 -10.96 27.30
N THR A 105 14.29 -10.17 26.81
CA THR A 105 14.29 -9.69 25.42
C THR A 105 14.43 -10.86 24.44
N PHE A 106 15.28 -11.84 24.76
CA PHE A 106 15.48 -13.02 23.93
C PHE A 106 14.22 -13.90 23.86
N LEU A 107 13.66 -14.26 25.03
CA LEU A 107 12.44 -15.07 25.08
C LEU A 107 11.27 -14.36 24.40
N ASP A 108 11.18 -13.05 24.55
CA ASP A 108 10.12 -12.29 23.92
C ASP A 108 10.28 -12.24 22.39
N GLN A 109 11.43 -11.78 21.91
CA GLN A 109 11.64 -11.43 20.50
C GLN A 109 11.99 -12.64 19.61
N PHE A 110 12.60 -13.68 20.17
CA PHE A 110 13.09 -14.85 19.42
C PHE A 110 12.33 -16.14 19.71
N VAL A 111 11.49 -16.18 20.76
CA VAL A 111 10.68 -17.37 21.08
C VAL A 111 9.20 -17.04 21.00
N HIS A 112 8.71 -16.09 21.80
CA HIS A 112 7.30 -15.74 21.83
C HIS A 112 6.82 -15.14 20.50
N HIS A 113 7.53 -14.16 19.94
CA HIS A 113 7.08 -13.52 18.71
C HIS A 113 7.06 -14.47 17.49
N PRO A 114 8.13 -15.26 17.22
CA PRO A 114 8.14 -16.16 16.08
C PRO A 114 7.27 -17.42 16.24
N LEU A 115 7.13 -17.96 17.46
CA LEU A 115 6.49 -19.27 17.65
C LEU A 115 5.03 -19.16 18.11
N LEU A 116 4.63 -18.03 18.67
CA LEU A 116 3.27 -17.84 19.20
C LEU A 116 2.58 -16.64 18.56
N TYR A 117 3.18 -15.46 18.61
CA TYR A 117 2.52 -14.22 18.16
C TYR A 117 2.17 -14.27 16.67
N PHE A 118 3.17 -14.44 15.80
CA PHE A 118 2.93 -14.44 14.37
C PHE A 118 2.06 -15.62 13.91
N PRO A 119 2.30 -16.88 14.31
CA PRO A 119 1.41 -17.99 13.95
C PRO A 119 -0.05 -17.76 14.36
N VAL A 120 -0.29 -17.25 15.57
CA VAL A 120 -1.66 -16.98 16.04
C VAL A 120 -2.26 -15.77 15.35
N PHE A 121 -1.47 -14.75 15.03
CA PHE A 121 -1.91 -13.62 14.22
C PHE A 121 -2.35 -14.07 12.81
N TYR A 122 -1.53 -14.87 12.13
CA TYR A 122 -1.83 -15.44 10.82
C TYR A 122 -3.04 -16.37 10.86
N ALA A 123 -3.17 -17.20 11.90
CA ALA A 123 -4.33 -18.06 12.11
C ALA A 123 -5.62 -17.26 12.35
N THR A 124 -5.57 -16.24 13.22
CA THR A 124 -6.72 -15.38 13.53
C THR A 124 -7.19 -14.65 12.28
N ARG A 125 -6.26 -14.18 11.46
CA ARG A 125 -6.55 -13.60 10.15
C ARG A 125 -7.29 -14.59 9.26
N GLU A 126 -6.75 -15.80 9.10
CA GLU A 126 -7.34 -16.84 8.24
C GLU A 126 -8.76 -17.21 8.68
N PHE A 127 -8.98 -17.40 9.99
CA PHE A 127 -10.28 -17.76 10.54
C PHE A 127 -11.35 -16.69 10.37
N VAL A 128 -10.96 -15.41 10.41
CA VAL A 128 -11.94 -14.33 10.34
C VAL A 128 -12.17 -13.85 8.91
N MET A 129 -11.14 -13.90 8.06
CA MET A 129 -11.19 -13.29 6.72
C MET A 129 -11.55 -14.28 5.62
N ALA A 130 -11.07 -15.52 5.70
CA ALA A 130 -11.33 -16.49 4.64
C ALA A 130 -12.77 -17.00 4.71
N GLU A 131 -13.44 -17.10 3.56
CA GLU A 131 -14.74 -17.79 3.47
C GLU A 131 -14.60 -19.28 3.83
N LYS A 132 -13.43 -19.85 3.56
CA LYS A 132 -13.04 -21.22 3.93
C LYS A 132 -11.65 -21.16 4.58
N PRO A 133 -11.57 -21.13 5.92
CA PRO A 133 -10.31 -21.03 6.63
C PRO A 133 -9.42 -22.25 6.37
N ASP A 134 -8.18 -22.04 5.93
CA ASP A 134 -7.16 -23.08 5.86
C ASP A 134 -5.94 -22.70 6.70
N LEU A 135 -5.88 -23.28 7.91
CA LEU A 135 -4.79 -23.05 8.84
C LEU A 135 -3.44 -23.52 8.29
N SER A 136 -3.41 -24.56 7.45
CA SER A 136 -2.18 -25.08 6.86
C SER A 136 -1.59 -24.07 5.88
N ARG A 137 -2.45 -23.47 5.04
CA ARG A 137 -2.06 -22.41 4.11
C ARG A 137 -1.54 -21.18 4.85
N SER A 138 -2.26 -20.76 5.88
CA SER A 138 -1.89 -19.61 6.72
C SER A 138 -0.50 -19.75 7.37
N LEU A 139 -0.17 -20.94 7.90
CA LEU A 139 1.14 -21.23 8.48
C LEU A 139 2.26 -21.36 7.43
N LEU A 140 1.94 -21.82 6.21
CA LEU A 140 2.89 -21.81 5.09
C LEU A 140 3.21 -20.38 4.66
N THR A 141 2.21 -19.50 4.54
CA THR A 141 2.43 -18.07 4.25
C THR A 141 3.28 -17.40 5.31
N TYR A 142 3.01 -17.69 6.60
CA TYR A 142 3.87 -17.19 7.67
C TYR A 142 5.33 -17.67 7.47
N LYS A 143 5.54 -18.96 7.23
CA LYS A 143 6.89 -19.53 7.05
C LYS A 143 7.65 -18.86 5.90
N GLU A 144 6.97 -18.50 4.82
CA GLU A 144 7.57 -17.81 3.67
C GLU A 144 7.95 -16.36 3.99
N ASN A 145 7.08 -15.63 4.71
CA ASN A 145 7.29 -14.21 5.01
C ASN A 145 8.07 -13.97 6.32
N MET A 146 8.27 -15.01 7.12
CA MET A 146 8.84 -14.95 8.47
C MET A 146 10.13 -14.15 8.55
N LYS A 147 11.04 -14.29 7.56
CA LYS A 147 12.33 -13.60 7.59
C LYS A 147 12.17 -12.09 7.52
N GLU A 148 11.29 -11.61 6.65
CA GLU A 148 11.07 -10.19 6.44
C GLU A 148 10.29 -9.58 7.60
N ASP A 149 9.19 -10.23 8.00
CA ASP A 149 8.34 -9.78 9.10
C ASP A 149 9.11 -9.70 10.42
N LEU A 150 9.94 -10.72 10.73
CA LEU A 150 10.78 -10.70 11.92
C LEU A 150 11.88 -9.65 11.83
N THR A 151 12.48 -9.44 10.66
CA THR A 151 13.53 -8.42 10.50
C THR A 151 12.97 -7.02 10.70
N ALA A 152 11.78 -6.73 10.16
CA ALA A 152 11.09 -5.46 10.37
C ALA A 152 10.68 -5.29 11.85
N LEU A 153 10.11 -6.35 12.45
CA LEU A 153 9.73 -6.36 13.86
C LEU A 153 10.93 -6.07 14.75
N TRP A 154 12.05 -6.77 14.56
CA TRP A 154 13.23 -6.65 15.40
C TRP A 154 13.88 -5.26 15.32
N LYS A 155 13.85 -4.58 14.18
CA LYS A 155 14.36 -3.21 14.05
C LYS A 155 13.64 -2.22 14.98
N VAL A 156 12.36 -2.45 15.27
CA VAL A 156 11.54 -1.56 16.10
C VAL A 156 11.44 -2.08 17.53
N TRP A 157 11.09 -3.35 17.67
CA TRP A 157 10.77 -3.95 18.96
C TRP A 157 12.01 -4.27 19.77
N VAL A 158 13.09 -4.83 19.23
CA VAL A 158 14.28 -5.14 20.06
C VAL A 158 14.83 -3.90 20.78
N PRO A 159 15.05 -2.75 20.12
CA PRO A 159 15.45 -1.53 20.81
C PRO A 159 14.40 -1.03 21.80
N SER A 160 13.12 -1.02 21.40
CA SER A 160 12.02 -0.55 22.25
C SER A 160 11.88 -1.39 23.53
N THR A 161 11.98 -2.72 23.41
CA THR A 161 11.82 -3.65 24.54
C THR A 161 13.00 -3.57 25.50
N ILE A 162 14.23 -3.38 24.98
CA ILE A 162 15.41 -3.10 25.82
C ILE A 162 15.19 -1.81 26.60
N VAL A 163 14.73 -0.73 25.95
CA VAL A 163 14.46 0.55 26.62
C VAL A 163 13.35 0.41 27.66
N ASN A 164 12.28 -0.31 27.31
CA ASN A 164 11.15 -0.55 28.19
C ASN A 164 11.56 -1.30 29.47
N PHE A 165 12.27 -2.42 29.33
CA PHE A 165 12.67 -3.23 30.47
C PHE A 165 13.83 -2.63 31.27
N ALA A 166 14.73 -1.88 30.62
CA ALA A 166 15.86 -1.26 31.29
C ALA A 166 15.52 0.05 31.99
N PHE A 167 14.60 0.87 31.47
CA PHE A 167 14.42 2.26 31.93
C PHE A 167 13.01 2.62 32.35
N MET A 168 11.97 1.93 31.87
CA MET A 168 10.60 2.37 32.15
C MET A 168 10.12 1.90 33.54
N PRO A 169 9.64 2.83 34.39
CA PRO A 169 8.99 2.46 35.65
C PRO A 169 7.73 1.64 35.35
N MET A 170 7.32 0.78 36.29
CA MET A 170 6.25 -0.21 36.08
C MET A 170 4.95 0.38 35.49
N TRP A 171 4.58 1.60 35.87
CA TRP A 171 3.39 2.29 35.37
C TRP A 171 3.53 2.79 33.92
N ALA A 172 4.75 3.11 33.46
CA ALA A 172 5.03 3.67 32.14
C ALA A 172 5.25 2.60 31.06
N ARG A 173 5.42 1.34 31.45
CA ARG A 173 5.68 0.23 30.51
C ARG A 173 4.54 0.01 29.52
N ILE A 174 3.30 0.07 29.99
CA ILE A 174 2.11 -0.12 29.14
C ILE A 174 1.89 1.06 28.18
N PRO A 175 1.97 2.34 28.62
CA PRO A 175 2.00 3.49 27.72
C PRO A 175 3.13 3.43 26.67
N TRP A 176 4.36 3.06 27.07
CA TRP A 176 5.49 2.93 26.15
C TRP A 176 5.22 1.89 25.06
N VAL A 177 4.78 0.70 25.44
CA VAL A 177 4.41 -0.37 24.49
C VAL A 177 3.29 0.10 23.56
N SER A 178 2.33 0.88 24.06
CA SER A 178 1.23 1.41 23.24
C SER A 178 1.71 2.46 22.22
N ALA A 179 2.66 3.33 22.60
CA ALA A 179 3.28 4.29 21.68
C ALA A 179 4.13 3.60 20.61
N THR A 180 4.97 2.63 21.01
CA THR A 180 5.74 1.80 20.06
C THR A 180 4.81 1.01 19.14
N SER A 181 3.69 0.50 19.67
CA SER A 181 2.68 -0.20 18.86
C SER A 181 2.08 0.72 17.80
N LEU A 182 1.81 1.99 18.10
CA LEU A 182 1.30 2.95 17.12
C LEU A 182 2.33 3.21 16.02
N ILE A 183 3.59 3.42 16.38
CA ILE A 183 4.70 3.58 15.42
C ILE A 183 4.85 2.31 14.56
N TRP A 184 4.79 1.13 15.18
CA TRP A 184 4.83 -0.15 14.47
C TRP A 184 3.65 -0.31 13.51
N THR A 185 2.44 0.07 13.91
CA THR A 185 1.26 0.07 13.03
C THR A 185 1.47 1.02 11.84
N CYS A 186 2.03 2.21 12.04
CA CYS A 186 2.36 3.14 10.95
C CYS A 186 3.46 2.61 10.04
N ILE A 187 4.53 2.00 10.58
CA ILE A 187 5.62 1.40 9.80
C ILE A 187 5.12 0.20 8.99
N LEU A 188 4.33 -0.67 9.60
CA LEU A 188 3.74 -1.82 8.94
C LEU A 188 2.75 -1.39 7.84
N SER A 189 2.09 -0.24 8.02
CA SER A 189 1.26 0.39 6.99
C SER A 189 2.10 1.04 5.88
N ALA A 190 3.19 1.74 6.20
CA ALA A 190 4.04 2.46 5.24
C ALA A 190 4.97 1.54 4.43
N MET A 191 5.63 0.57 5.07
CA MET A 191 6.44 -0.46 4.40
C MET A 191 5.63 -1.29 3.40
N ARG A 192 4.31 -1.25 3.52
CA ARG A 192 3.40 -2.02 2.69
C ARG A 192 2.48 -1.13 1.84
N GLY A 193 2.52 0.19 2.00
CA GLY A 193 1.69 1.18 1.29
C GLY A 193 2.48 2.21 0.47
N GLY A 194 3.80 2.33 0.64
CA GLY A 194 4.63 3.32 -0.03
C GLY A 194 5.76 2.69 -0.83
N ASP A 195 5.47 2.20 -2.02
CA ASP A 195 6.42 2.01 -3.13
C ASP A 195 5.67 1.73 -4.43
N ALA A 196 4.99 2.76 -4.96
CA ALA A 196 4.17 2.69 -6.17
C ALA A 196 4.96 2.44 -7.49
N MET A 197 6.21 2.00 -7.44
CA MET A 197 6.97 1.63 -8.64
C MET A 197 7.79 0.33 -8.52
N HIS A 198 7.87 -0.34 -7.36
CA HIS A 198 8.60 -1.62 -7.21
C HIS A 198 7.94 -2.66 -6.29
N SER A 199 6.67 -2.50 -5.90
CA SER A 199 5.95 -3.47 -5.08
C SER A 199 5.32 -4.59 -5.92
N GLU A 200 6.16 -5.43 -6.53
CA GLU A 200 5.76 -6.79 -6.86
C GLU A 200 6.26 -7.72 -5.74
N GLU A 201 5.30 -8.32 -5.03
CA GLU A 201 5.48 -9.18 -3.83
C GLU A 201 5.56 -8.43 -2.48
N ILE A 202 4.75 -8.91 -1.52
CA ILE A 202 4.62 -8.51 -0.11
C ILE A 202 3.46 -7.53 0.19
N GLU A 203 2.29 -8.15 0.31
CA GLU A 203 1.00 -7.60 0.74
C GLU A 203 1.08 -6.76 2.04
N ALA A 204 0.63 -5.51 1.99
CA ALA A 204 -0.01 -4.85 3.14
C ALA A 204 -1.19 -5.67 3.62
N PRO A 205 -1.40 -5.79 4.95
CA PRO A 205 -2.52 -6.57 5.42
C PRO A 205 -3.77 -5.77 5.02
N PHE A 206 -4.63 -6.42 4.25
CA PHE A 206 -5.87 -5.92 3.64
C PHE A 206 -5.61 -5.10 2.37
N PRO A 207 -5.86 -5.68 1.17
CA PRO A 207 -7.11 -6.38 0.84
C PRO A 207 -7.00 -7.78 0.20
N VAL A 208 -7.86 -8.73 0.61
CA VAL A 208 -8.14 -9.94 -0.17
C VAL A 208 -9.65 -10.16 -0.20
N GLY A 209 -10.20 -9.94 -1.38
CA GLY A 209 -11.59 -9.58 -1.63
C GLY A 209 -11.55 -8.39 -2.58
N THR A 210 -12.50 -8.28 -3.50
CA THR A 210 -12.61 -7.14 -4.41
C THR A 210 -12.75 -5.90 -3.55
N THR A 211 -11.64 -5.23 -3.28
CA THR A 211 -11.62 -4.18 -2.27
C THR A 211 -11.77 -2.89 -3.00
N PHE A 212 -13.00 -2.40 -2.96
CA PHE A 212 -13.31 -1.05 -3.35
C PHE A 212 -12.80 -0.12 -2.27
N THR A 213 -11.62 0.44 -2.52
CA THR A 213 -11.13 1.55 -1.73
C THR A 213 -11.44 2.81 -2.54
N MET A 214 -12.49 3.54 -2.12
CA MET A 214 -12.73 4.90 -2.61
C MET A 214 -11.64 5.79 -2.00
N ILE A 215 -10.48 5.84 -2.65
CA ILE A 215 -9.44 6.79 -2.26
C ILE A 215 -9.81 8.11 -2.92
N LYS A 216 -10.14 9.10 -2.09
CA LYS A 216 -10.33 10.50 -2.51
C LYS A 216 -8.97 11.15 -2.84
N GLU A 217 -8.13 10.46 -3.60
CA GLU A 217 -6.97 11.07 -4.26
C GLU A 217 -7.51 11.83 -5.47
N SER A 218 -7.05 13.06 -5.68
CA SER A 218 -7.48 13.84 -6.85
C SER A 218 -7.17 13.05 -8.12
N ILE A 219 -8.17 12.87 -8.99
CA ILE A 219 -7.98 12.33 -10.34
C ILE A 219 -6.86 13.08 -11.09
N ASP A 220 -6.58 14.33 -10.73
CA ASP A 220 -5.55 15.12 -11.38
C ASP A 220 -4.13 14.57 -11.15
N ASP A 221 -3.87 13.83 -10.07
CA ASP A 221 -2.57 13.18 -9.84
C ASP A 221 -2.44 11.82 -10.56
N ILE A 222 -3.56 11.19 -10.93
CA ILE A 222 -3.63 9.81 -11.46
C ILE A 222 -3.92 9.77 -12.97
N PHE A 223 -4.85 10.60 -13.45
CA PHE A 223 -5.36 10.64 -14.82
C PHE A 223 -5.20 12.00 -15.49
N ALA A 224 -4.21 12.75 -15.01
CA ALA A 224 -3.60 13.79 -15.78
C ALA A 224 -3.16 13.24 -17.15
N SER A 225 -4.02 13.32 -18.16
CA SER A 225 -3.63 14.02 -19.37
C SER A 225 -3.93 15.49 -19.12
N PRO A 226 -3.18 16.18 -18.24
CA PRO A 226 -3.50 17.51 -17.79
C PRO A 226 -2.83 18.46 -18.77
N VAL A 227 -2.98 18.18 -20.06
CA VAL A 227 -2.60 19.20 -21.01
C VAL A 227 -3.80 20.12 -21.05
N ASP A 228 -3.91 20.95 -20.01
CA ASP A 228 -4.52 22.25 -20.18
C ASP A 228 -3.76 22.89 -21.32
N LEU A 229 -4.33 22.76 -22.51
CA LEU A 229 -3.76 23.27 -23.73
C LEU A 229 -3.79 24.79 -23.54
N ASP A 230 -2.74 25.37 -22.95
CA ASP A 230 -2.60 26.81 -22.80
C ASP A 230 -2.99 27.45 -24.13
N LYS A 231 -4.03 28.30 -24.07
CA LYS A 231 -4.62 28.93 -25.26
C LYS A 231 -3.59 29.73 -26.05
N ASN A 232 -2.50 30.14 -25.42
CA ASN A 232 -1.47 30.98 -26.00
C ASN A 232 -0.28 30.17 -26.57
N LEU A 233 -0.20 28.87 -26.31
CA LEU A 233 0.90 28.01 -26.76
C LEU A 233 0.45 27.04 -27.85
N SER A 234 1.40 26.67 -28.71
CA SER A 234 1.26 25.53 -29.60
C SER A 234 1.61 24.25 -28.84
N HIS A 235 0.88 23.19 -29.17
CA HIS A 235 1.02 21.88 -28.53
C HIS A 235 1.43 20.83 -29.56
N ILE A 236 2.46 20.05 -29.23
CA ILE A 236 3.05 19.04 -30.11
C ILE A 236 3.04 17.70 -29.38
N CYS A 237 2.61 16.64 -30.08
CA CYS A 237 2.87 15.27 -29.68
C CYS A 237 4.10 14.78 -30.42
N ILE A 238 5.13 14.39 -29.67
CA ILE A 238 6.36 13.81 -30.18
C ILE A 238 6.36 12.32 -29.80
N SER A 239 6.34 11.44 -30.79
CA SER A 239 6.52 10.01 -30.60
C SER A 239 7.88 9.58 -31.16
N GLY A 240 8.64 8.79 -30.40
CA GLY A 240 9.88 8.18 -30.83
C GLY A 240 9.83 6.66 -30.66
N SER A 241 10.35 5.92 -31.64
CA SER A 241 10.45 4.47 -31.60
C SER A 241 11.75 4.01 -32.25
N GLY A 242 12.55 3.19 -31.58
CA GLY A 242 13.84 2.73 -32.10
C GLY A 242 14.64 1.95 -31.06
N PRO A 243 15.91 1.62 -31.34
CA PRO A 243 16.75 0.93 -30.38
C PRO A 243 17.06 1.82 -29.16
N ASP A 244 17.12 1.20 -27.99
CA ASP A 244 17.51 1.85 -26.74
C ASP A 244 19.00 2.22 -26.78
N VAL A 245 19.28 3.52 -26.64
CA VAL A 245 20.63 4.07 -26.65
C VAL A 245 20.76 5.00 -25.45
N ILE A 246 21.86 4.82 -24.71
CA ILE A 246 22.18 5.64 -23.54
C ILE A 246 22.12 7.12 -23.93
N GLY A 247 21.34 7.90 -23.19
CA GLY A 247 21.22 9.34 -23.37
C GLY A 247 20.18 9.80 -24.39
N ILE A 248 19.45 8.90 -25.07
CA ILE A 248 18.47 9.30 -26.10
C ILE A 248 17.39 10.26 -25.57
N VAL A 249 16.89 10.02 -24.35
CA VAL A 249 15.92 10.89 -23.68
C VAL A 249 16.53 12.25 -23.38
N ALA A 250 17.78 12.29 -22.92
CA ALA A 250 18.49 13.54 -22.64
C ALA A 250 18.69 14.37 -23.92
N THR A 251 19.04 13.73 -25.03
CA THR A 251 19.15 14.39 -26.34
C THR A 251 17.80 14.94 -26.81
N MET A 252 16.71 14.16 -26.70
CA MET A 252 15.36 14.64 -27.07
C MET A 252 14.94 15.84 -26.21
N ALA A 253 15.07 15.74 -24.88
CA ALA A 253 14.72 16.81 -23.96
C ALA A 253 15.56 18.07 -24.20
N ARG A 254 16.86 17.92 -24.51
CA ARG A 254 17.76 19.03 -24.83
C ARG A 254 17.33 19.74 -26.12
N VAL A 255 17.05 19.00 -27.19
CA VAL A 255 16.55 19.59 -28.44
C VAL A 255 15.25 20.36 -28.21
N ILE A 256 14.34 19.82 -27.40
CA ILE A 256 13.09 20.50 -27.04
C ILE A 256 13.36 21.81 -26.29
N ALA A 257 14.19 21.76 -25.24
CA ALA A 257 14.54 22.91 -24.42
C ALA A 257 15.27 24.01 -25.21
N ASP A 258 16.24 23.63 -26.06
CA ASP A 258 17.04 24.57 -26.86
C ASP A 258 16.19 25.31 -27.92
N ASN A 259 15.05 24.74 -28.33
CA ASN A 259 14.07 25.39 -29.20
C ASN A 259 12.98 26.15 -28.40
N GLY A 260 13.08 26.21 -27.08
CA GLY A 260 12.15 26.91 -26.20
C GLY A 260 10.83 26.18 -25.96
N GLY A 261 10.80 24.85 -26.13
CA GLY A 261 9.67 24.01 -25.75
C GLY A 261 9.81 23.45 -24.33
N SER A 262 8.69 23.08 -23.72
CA SER A 262 8.62 22.41 -22.43
C SER A 262 7.89 21.09 -22.54
N VAL A 263 8.52 20.00 -22.11
CA VAL A 263 7.86 18.70 -21.95
C VAL A 263 6.94 18.80 -20.73
N THR A 264 5.64 18.67 -20.96
CA THR A 264 4.61 18.84 -19.92
C THR A 264 3.93 17.53 -19.55
N HIS A 265 4.02 16.52 -20.42
CA HIS A 265 3.61 15.15 -20.11
C HIS A 265 4.42 14.17 -20.97
N SER A 266 4.74 12.99 -20.46
CA SER A 266 5.42 11.96 -21.25
C SER A 266 5.20 10.55 -20.70
N LYS A 267 5.12 9.57 -21.60
CA LYS A 267 5.19 8.13 -21.28
C LYS A 267 6.31 7.49 -22.09
N MET A 268 7.10 6.63 -21.46
CA MET A 268 8.23 5.96 -22.10
C MET A 268 8.29 4.51 -21.64
N ILE A 269 8.60 3.59 -22.55
CA ILE A 269 8.69 2.16 -22.26
C ILE A 269 9.86 1.54 -23.03
N ARG A 270 10.51 0.57 -22.41
CA ARG A 270 11.57 -0.24 -23.01
C ARG A 270 11.16 -1.70 -23.00
N LEU A 271 11.30 -2.37 -24.14
CA LEU A 271 11.08 -3.81 -24.26
C LEU A 271 12.28 -4.44 -24.99
N GLY A 272 13.13 -5.12 -24.23
CA GLY A 272 14.39 -5.67 -24.76
C GLY A 272 15.35 -4.55 -25.21
N GLN A 273 15.68 -4.54 -26.51
CA GLN A 273 16.51 -3.52 -27.14
C GLN A 273 15.68 -2.37 -27.73
N ASP A 274 14.35 -2.45 -27.71
CA ASP A 274 13.49 -1.41 -28.27
C ASP A 274 13.05 -0.42 -27.20
N PHE A 275 13.04 0.86 -27.57
CA PHE A 275 12.60 1.98 -26.77
C PHE A 275 11.50 2.74 -27.51
N ASN A 276 10.41 3.03 -26.80
CA ASN A 276 9.28 3.82 -27.30
C ASN A 276 8.97 4.95 -26.32
N THR A 277 8.68 6.13 -26.85
CA THR A 277 8.33 7.30 -26.07
C THR A 277 7.23 8.11 -26.74
N MET A 278 6.36 8.70 -25.94
CA MET A 278 5.41 9.75 -26.34
C MET A 278 5.57 10.93 -25.39
N MET A 279 5.71 12.13 -25.94
CA MET A 279 5.89 13.36 -25.18
C MET A 279 4.91 14.42 -25.69
N HIS A 280 4.21 15.05 -24.76
CA HIS A 280 3.50 16.28 -25.02
C HIS A 280 4.40 17.48 -24.71
N VAL A 281 4.55 18.36 -25.69
CA VAL A 281 5.38 19.56 -25.62
C VAL A 281 4.54 20.81 -25.85
N SER A 282 4.62 21.76 -24.92
CA SER A 282 4.12 23.12 -25.10
C SER A 282 5.25 24.02 -25.60
N ILE A 283 4.95 24.91 -26.55
CA ILE A 283 5.94 25.80 -27.16
C ILE A 283 5.25 27.03 -27.74
N ALA A 284 5.97 28.16 -27.81
CA ALA A 284 5.47 29.35 -28.50
C ALA A 284 5.12 29.04 -29.98
N PRO A 285 3.98 29.50 -30.52
CA PRO A 285 3.49 29.11 -31.84
C PRO A 285 4.48 29.33 -32.98
N GLU A 286 5.26 30.41 -32.92
CA GLU A 286 6.25 30.78 -33.92
C GLU A 286 7.47 29.83 -33.96
N LYS A 287 7.79 29.16 -32.84
CA LYS A 287 8.92 28.22 -32.74
C LYS A 287 8.57 26.77 -33.06
N GLN A 288 7.28 26.46 -33.19
CA GLN A 288 6.78 25.10 -33.43
C GLN A 288 7.44 24.43 -34.65
N ARG A 289 7.46 25.12 -35.80
CA ARG A 289 8.04 24.58 -37.04
C ARG A 289 9.54 24.34 -36.91
N GLN A 290 10.24 25.23 -36.20
CA GLN A 290 11.67 25.10 -35.96
C GLN A 290 11.97 23.88 -35.09
N LEU A 291 11.24 23.67 -33.99
CA LEU A 291 11.40 22.50 -33.13
C LEU A 291 11.21 21.19 -33.91
N ILE A 292 10.14 21.07 -34.71
CA ILE A 292 9.88 19.87 -35.53
C ILE A 292 11.06 19.59 -36.47
N LYS A 293 11.60 20.62 -37.13
CA LYS A 293 12.76 20.49 -38.00
C LYS A 293 14.04 20.11 -37.24
N SER A 294 14.27 20.69 -36.06
CA SER A 294 15.42 20.38 -35.20
C SER A 294 15.41 18.92 -34.73
N LEU A 295 14.24 18.39 -34.35
CA LEU A 295 14.07 16.98 -33.99
C LEU A 295 14.36 16.04 -35.17
N GLN A 296 13.87 16.37 -36.36
CA GLN A 296 14.04 15.54 -37.56
C GLN A 296 15.46 15.55 -38.14
N SER A 297 16.21 16.65 -37.94
CA SER A 297 17.55 16.82 -38.51
C SER A 297 18.69 16.48 -37.54
N ASN A 298 18.40 16.23 -36.26
CA ASN A 298 19.41 15.88 -35.27
C ASN A 298 20.04 14.52 -35.58
N LYS A 299 21.36 14.50 -35.74
CA LYS A 299 22.13 13.29 -36.10
C LYS A 299 22.12 12.22 -35.00
N GLU A 300 22.09 12.63 -33.73
CA GLU A 300 22.06 11.73 -32.57
C GLU A 300 20.71 11.04 -32.41
N LEU A 301 19.64 11.66 -32.93
CA LEU A 301 18.28 11.11 -32.91
C LEU A 301 17.98 10.19 -34.10
N LYS A 302 18.90 10.03 -35.05
CA LYS A 302 18.73 9.16 -36.24
C LYS A 302 18.37 7.70 -35.94
N PRO A 303 18.84 7.06 -34.86
CA PRO A 303 18.43 5.70 -34.55
C PRO A 303 16.92 5.60 -34.26
N MET A 304 16.29 6.70 -33.83
CA MET A 304 14.88 6.77 -33.49
C MET A 304 14.04 7.22 -34.70
N ASN A 305 12.92 6.54 -34.93
CA ASN A 305 11.86 7.02 -35.79
C ASN A 305 11.03 8.08 -35.03
N ILE A 306 11.44 9.33 -35.13
CA ILE A 306 10.75 10.46 -34.49
C ILE A 306 9.65 10.99 -35.41
N ARG A 307 8.42 11.03 -34.89
CA ARG A 307 7.29 11.76 -35.47
C ARG A 307 6.87 12.86 -34.51
N ALA A 308 6.77 14.07 -35.03
CA ALA A 308 6.24 15.20 -34.28
C ALA A 308 5.02 15.75 -35.03
N SER A 309 3.87 15.75 -34.37
CA SER A 309 2.61 16.24 -34.93
C SER A 309 2.05 17.35 -34.06
N SER A 310 1.47 18.38 -34.69
CA SER A 310 0.69 19.37 -33.96
C SER A 310 -0.54 18.70 -33.40
N LEU A 311 -0.75 18.83 -32.09
CA LEU A 311 -2.04 18.50 -31.50
C LEU A 311 -3.00 19.63 -31.86
N LYS A 312 -4.13 19.25 -32.47
CA LYS A 312 -5.26 20.18 -32.64
C LYS A 312 -6.13 20.00 -31.41
N ARG A 313 -6.52 21.11 -30.78
CA ARG A 313 -7.54 21.08 -29.72
C ARG A 313 -8.78 20.40 -30.32
N ARG A 314 -9.31 19.38 -29.64
CA ARG A 314 -10.61 18.79 -29.96
C ARG A 314 -11.63 19.93 -29.85
N THR A 315 -12.43 20.20 -30.88
CA THR A 315 -13.51 21.17 -30.78
C THR A 315 -14.53 20.63 -29.78
N THR A 316 -14.43 21.03 -28.51
CA THR A 316 -15.36 20.64 -27.45
C THR A 316 -16.09 21.88 -26.97
N GLY A 317 -17.36 21.98 -27.38
CA GLY A 317 -18.35 22.66 -26.56
C GLY A 317 -18.44 21.93 -25.21
N SER A 318 -18.79 22.68 -24.17
CA SER A 318 -19.17 22.22 -22.82
C SER A 318 -18.60 20.85 -22.38
N TYR A 319 -17.57 20.88 -21.54
CA TYR A 319 -17.17 19.69 -20.79
C TYR A 319 -18.26 19.38 -19.75
N GLU A 320 -19.02 18.31 -19.94
CA GLU A 320 -19.96 17.83 -18.92
C GLU A 320 -19.28 16.88 -17.92
N ALA A 321 -19.56 17.16 -16.65
CA ALA A 321 -19.45 16.42 -15.38
C ALA A 321 -18.54 15.17 -15.25
N SER A 322 -17.63 15.26 -14.26
CA SER A 322 -17.04 14.21 -13.42
C SER A 322 -16.89 12.81 -14.04
N ILE A 323 -15.80 12.63 -14.79
CA ILE A 323 -15.27 11.32 -15.19
C ILE A 323 -14.80 10.57 -13.94
N ILE A 324 -15.05 9.26 -13.90
CA ILE A 324 -14.55 8.37 -12.85
C ILE A 324 -13.36 7.60 -13.40
N GLY A 325 -12.30 7.57 -12.60
CA GLY A 325 -11.09 6.81 -12.89
C GLY A 325 -11.03 5.56 -12.02
N PHE A 326 -10.68 4.43 -12.63
CA PHE A 326 -10.43 3.16 -11.96
C PHE A 326 -8.96 2.79 -12.15
N ARG A 327 -8.29 2.45 -11.06
CA ARG A 327 -7.00 1.77 -11.09
C ARG A 327 -7.23 0.33 -10.66
N ILE A 328 -6.94 -0.60 -11.54
CA ILE A 328 -7.26 -2.00 -11.35
C ILE A 328 -5.99 -2.85 -11.41
N HIS A 329 -5.81 -3.67 -10.38
CA HIS A 329 -4.76 -4.68 -10.32
C HIS A 329 -5.38 -6.08 -10.43
N PHE A 330 -4.99 -6.82 -11.46
CA PHE A 330 -5.43 -8.19 -11.68
C PHE A 330 -4.26 -9.16 -11.54
N VAL A 331 -4.50 -10.28 -10.84
CA VAL A 331 -3.58 -11.42 -10.78
C VAL A 331 -4.36 -12.69 -11.04
N GLY A 332 -3.87 -13.53 -11.95
CA GLY A 332 -4.48 -14.83 -12.25
C GLY A 332 -3.54 -15.77 -12.98
N PRO A 333 -3.96 -17.01 -13.27
CA PRO A 333 -3.13 -17.95 -14.01
C PRO A 333 -2.81 -17.41 -15.42
N ASP A 334 -1.55 -17.53 -15.83
CA ASP A 334 -1.12 -17.18 -17.18
C ASP A 334 -1.75 -18.12 -18.21
N LYS A 335 -2.53 -17.56 -19.13
CA LYS A 335 -3.13 -18.26 -20.27
C LYS A 335 -3.22 -17.32 -21.48
N PRO A 336 -3.19 -17.85 -22.71
CA PRO A 336 -3.42 -17.03 -23.90
C PRO A 336 -4.75 -16.26 -23.81
N GLY A 337 -4.72 -14.98 -24.15
CA GLY A 337 -5.92 -14.13 -24.22
C GLY A 337 -6.27 -13.36 -22.94
N MET A 338 -5.47 -13.43 -21.86
CA MET A 338 -5.77 -12.70 -20.61
C MET A 338 -5.98 -11.20 -20.82
N LEU A 339 -5.02 -10.52 -21.44
CA LEU A 339 -5.14 -9.09 -21.73
C LEU A 339 -6.31 -8.80 -22.68
N ALA A 340 -6.56 -9.68 -23.66
CA ALA A 340 -7.67 -9.52 -24.60
C ALA A 340 -9.02 -9.58 -23.87
N SER A 341 -9.25 -10.58 -23.03
CA SER A 341 -10.50 -10.71 -22.27
C SER A 341 -10.73 -9.54 -21.31
N ILE A 342 -9.69 -9.05 -20.65
CA ILE A 342 -9.78 -7.88 -19.77
C ILE A 342 -10.10 -6.63 -20.60
N ALA A 343 -9.38 -6.40 -21.70
CA ALA A 343 -9.59 -5.24 -22.56
C ALA A 343 -10.98 -5.24 -23.23
N GLU A 344 -11.46 -6.42 -23.67
CA GLU A 344 -12.81 -6.61 -24.21
C GLU A 344 -13.88 -6.34 -23.16
N PHE A 345 -13.67 -6.78 -21.92
CA PHE A 345 -14.56 -6.44 -20.81
C PHE A 345 -14.65 -4.92 -20.63
N VAL A 346 -13.50 -4.23 -20.51
CA VAL A 346 -13.46 -2.77 -20.34
C VAL A 346 -14.16 -2.05 -21.51
N ALA A 347 -13.90 -2.48 -22.75
CA ALA A 347 -14.56 -1.93 -23.93
C ALA A 347 -16.07 -2.17 -23.93
N SER A 348 -16.54 -3.35 -23.47
CA SER A 348 -17.97 -3.67 -23.37
C SER A 348 -18.73 -2.77 -22.39
N LYS A 349 -18.01 -2.13 -21.46
CA LYS A 349 -18.54 -1.15 -20.49
C LYS A 349 -18.44 0.29 -20.96
N ASN A 350 -18.09 0.51 -22.23
CA ASN A 350 -17.89 1.85 -22.78
C ASN A 350 -16.85 2.65 -21.97
N MET A 351 -15.80 1.97 -21.50
CA MET A 351 -14.69 2.60 -20.78
C MET A 351 -13.42 2.58 -21.63
N SER A 352 -12.50 3.50 -21.33
CA SER A 352 -11.22 3.61 -22.03
C SER A 352 -10.06 3.21 -21.13
N ILE A 353 -9.05 2.56 -21.71
CA ILE A 353 -7.80 2.21 -21.03
C ILE A 353 -6.79 3.33 -21.30
N GLU A 354 -6.34 4.00 -20.25
CA GLU A 354 -5.36 5.09 -20.32
C GLU A 354 -3.93 4.59 -20.12
N ASP A 355 -3.75 3.59 -19.26
CA ASP A 355 -2.48 2.92 -19.02
C ASP A 355 -2.68 1.44 -18.77
N VAL A 356 -1.76 0.62 -19.27
CA VAL A 356 -1.71 -0.81 -18.93
C VAL A 356 -0.28 -1.27 -18.85
N THR A 357 0.06 -1.91 -17.74
CA THR A 357 1.33 -2.61 -17.54
C THR A 357 1.05 -4.07 -17.24
N THR A 358 1.67 -4.97 -18.00
CA THR A 358 1.51 -6.43 -17.83
C THR A 358 2.82 -7.09 -17.48
N GLU A 359 2.78 -8.09 -16.59
CA GLU A 359 3.93 -8.88 -16.18
C GLU A 359 3.55 -10.36 -16.05
N ILE A 360 4.52 -11.26 -16.24
CA ILE A 360 4.38 -12.68 -15.90
C ILE A 360 5.26 -13.01 -14.70
N ARG A 361 4.62 -13.29 -13.56
CA ARG A 361 5.32 -13.75 -12.35
C ARG A 361 5.46 -15.28 -12.36
N SER A 362 6.66 -15.77 -12.07
CA SER A 362 6.93 -17.22 -11.99
C SER A 362 7.02 -17.65 -10.53
N GLY A 363 6.09 -18.52 -10.10
CA GLY A 363 6.07 -19.11 -8.77
C GLY A 363 6.81 -20.45 -8.68
N LYS A 364 6.85 -21.03 -7.48
CA LYS A 364 7.36 -22.41 -7.27
C LYS A 364 6.51 -23.41 -8.07
N GLY A 365 7.16 -24.40 -8.68
CA GLY A 365 6.48 -25.52 -9.35
C GLY A 365 5.93 -25.23 -10.75
N ASN A 366 6.64 -24.42 -11.56
CA ASN A 366 6.25 -24.08 -12.94
C ASN A 366 4.91 -23.32 -13.06
N ARG A 367 4.40 -22.78 -11.95
CA ARG A 367 3.24 -21.90 -11.95
C ARG A 367 3.64 -20.54 -12.51
N ARG A 368 2.85 -20.03 -13.45
CA ARG A 368 2.99 -18.71 -14.05
C ARG A 368 1.70 -17.94 -13.82
N ASP A 369 1.83 -16.75 -13.26
CA ASP A 369 0.72 -15.85 -13.01
C ASP A 369 0.84 -14.66 -13.96
N PHE A 370 -0.25 -14.35 -14.65
CA PHE A 370 -0.41 -13.10 -15.40
C PHE A 370 -0.84 -12.02 -14.42
N VAL A 371 -0.08 -10.93 -14.43
CA VAL A 371 -0.31 -9.75 -13.60
C VAL A 371 -0.53 -8.56 -14.52
N THR A 372 -1.53 -7.75 -14.22
CA THR A 372 -1.70 -6.48 -14.93
C THR A 372 -2.16 -5.38 -13.99
N ASN A 373 -1.62 -4.19 -14.21
CA ASN A 373 -2.07 -2.93 -13.64
C ASN A 373 -2.69 -2.12 -14.76
N MET A 374 -3.91 -1.60 -14.57
CA MET A 374 -4.64 -0.89 -15.61
C MET A 374 -5.30 0.35 -15.03
N ASP A 375 -5.09 1.48 -15.69
CA ASP A 375 -5.76 2.74 -15.40
C ASP A 375 -6.86 2.93 -16.46
N ILE A 376 -8.11 3.01 -16.01
CA ILE A 376 -9.33 3.01 -16.83
C ILE A 376 -10.16 4.26 -16.50
N VAL A 377 -10.79 4.84 -17.51
CA VAL A 377 -11.68 5.99 -17.33
C VAL A 377 -13.04 5.77 -17.97
N THR A 378 -14.08 6.31 -17.35
CA THR A 378 -15.42 6.35 -17.96
C THR A 378 -15.47 7.39 -19.07
N VAL A 379 -16.15 7.09 -20.17
CA VAL A 379 -16.37 8.09 -21.25
C VAL A 379 -17.60 8.96 -21.00
N GLU A 380 -18.49 8.50 -20.13
CA GLU A 380 -19.73 9.18 -19.72
C GLU A 380 -19.77 9.33 -18.19
N LYS A 381 -20.66 10.21 -17.73
CA LYS A 381 -20.92 10.40 -16.29
C LYS A 381 -21.56 9.12 -15.74
N MET A 382 -21.01 8.61 -14.65
CA MET A 382 -21.59 7.49 -13.91
C MET A 382 -22.21 7.96 -12.61
N ASP A 383 -23.43 7.52 -12.34
CA ASP A 383 -24.05 7.66 -11.01
C ASP A 383 -23.64 6.49 -10.10
N GLN A 384 -24.08 6.55 -8.85
CA GLN A 384 -23.73 5.56 -7.83
C GLN A 384 -24.27 4.15 -8.16
N ASP A 385 -25.48 4.07 -8.71
CA ASP A 385 -26.14 2.78 -9.00
C ASP A 385 -25.41 2.05 -10.15
N HIS A 386 -25.01 2.77 -11.19
CA HIS A 386 -24.22 2.21 -12.29
C HIS A 386 -22.80 1.79 -11.84
N LEU A 387 -22.23 2.47 -10.84
CA LEU A 387 -20.95 2.06 -10.24
C LEU A 387 -21.09 0.72 -9.52
N ASP A 388 -22.12 0.54 -8.69
CA ASP A 388 -22.35 -0.69 -7.94
C ASP A 388 -22.61 -1.89 -8.89
N VAL A 389 -23.27 -1.65 -10.02
CA VAL A 389 -23.42 -2.66 -11.08
C VAL A 389 -22.07 -3.02 -11.70
N MET A 390 -21.26 -2.03 -12.04
CA MET A 390 -19.95 -2.26 -12.65
C MET A 390 -19.00 -3.04 -11.72
N VAL A 391 -19.05 -2.73 -10.42
CA VAL A 391 -18.37 -3.47 -9.36
C VAL A 391 -18.71 -4.96 -9.42
N ALA A 392 -19.99 -5.29 -9.45
CA ALA A 392 -20.45 -6.68 -9.53
C ALA A 392 -19.99 -7.37 -10.82
N GLU A 393 -19.87 -6.62 -11.92
CA GLU A 393 -19.39 -7.16 -13.19
C GLU A 393 -17.89 -7.47 -13.19
N PHE A 394 -17.07 -6.69 -12.45
CA PHE A 394 -15.68 -7.04 -12.22
C PHE A 394 -15.52 -8.31 -11.37
N ASP A 395 -16.43 -8.54 -10.42
CA ASP A 395 -16.49 -9.81 -9.68
C ASP A 395 -16.82 -11.00 -10.58
N LEU A 396 -17.75 -10.82 -11.52
CA LEU A 396 -18.03 -11.85 -12.53
C LEU A 396 -16.81 -12.13 -13.41
N LEU A 397 -16.07 -11.08 -13.80
CA LEU A 397 -14.83 -11.22 -14.59
C LEU A 397 -13.77 -12.01 -13.82
N LYS A 398 -13.63 -11.76 -12.52
CA LYS A 398 -12.74 -12.51 -11.62
C LYS A 398 -13.00 -14.01 -11.70
N ASP A 399 -14.26 -14.41 -11.58
CA ASP A 399 -14.65 -15.82 -11.62
C ASP A 399 -14.44 -16.45 -13.00
N GLN A 400 -14.82 -15.74 -14.07
CA GLN A 400 -14.64 -16.20 -15.45
C GLN A 400 -13.17 -16.43 -15.80
N LEU A 401 -12.31 -15.50 -15.41
CA LEU A 401 -10.88 -15.57 -15.71
C LEU A 401 -10.10 -16.39 -14.68
N LYS A 402 -10.74 -16.80 -13.57
CA LYS A 402 -10.12 -17.48 -12.42
C LYS A 402 -9.02 -16.64 -11.79
N LEU A 403 -9.24 -15.33 -11.66
CA LEU A 403 -8.29 -14.40 -11.04
C LEU A 403 -8.19 -14.68 -9.54
N SER A 404 -6.97 -14.74 -9.04
CA SER A 404 -6.72 -14.84 -7.60
C SER A 404 -6.85 -13.50 -6.89
N VAL A 405 -6.57 -12.39 -7.58
CA VAL A 405 -6.65 -11.03 -7.03
C VAL A 405 -7.31 -10.10 -8.04
N VAL A 406 -8.23 -9.28 -7.55
CA VAL A 406 -8.79 -8.10 -8.22
C VAL A 406 -8.83 -6.99 -7.17
N ASP A 407 -7.95 -6.00 -7.29
CA ASP A 407 -7.97 -4.79 -6.46
C ASP A 407 -8.41 -3.62 -7.35
N ILE A 408 -9.46 -2.91 -6.94
CA ILE A 408 -10.05 -1.82 -7.71
C ILE A 408 -10.06 -0.58 -6.84
N ARG A 409 -9.30 0.43 -7.26
CA ARG A 409 -9.28 1.74 -6.63
C ARG A 409 -10.03 2.71 -7.51
N MET A 410 -10.99 3.39 -6.91
CA MET A 410 -11.82 4.36 -7.62
C MET A 410 -11.46 5.76 -7.16
N SER A 411 -11.36 6.67 -8.11
CA SER A 411 -11.29 8.10 -7.86
C SER A 411 -12.31 8.83 -8.73
N LYS A 412 -12.80 9.97 -8.24
CA LYS A 412 -13.78 10.83 -8.93
C LYS A 412 -13.17 12.20 -9.18
N ARG A 413 -13.36 12.74 -10.38
CA ARG A 413 -12.90 14.10 -10.70
C ARG A 413 -13.76 15.10 -9.94
N LEU A 414 -13.22 15.68 -8.88
CA LEU A 414 -13.82 16.83 -8.21
C LEU A 414 -13.36 18.07 -8.96
N HIS A 415 -14.21 18.64 -9.81
CA HIS A 415 -14.05 20.04 -10.13
C HIS A 415 -14.74 20.83 -9.03
N ASP A 416 -13.96 21.52 -8.21
CA ASP A 416 -14.45 22.75 -7.59
C ASP A 416 -14.68 23.75 -8.73
N ILE A 417 -15.95 24.04 -8.97
CA ILE A 417 -16.39 25.25 -9.63
C ILE A 417 -16.30 26.32 -8.55
N ASP A 418 -15.29 27.17 -8.64
CA ASP A 418 -15.41 28.63 -8.57
C ASP A 418 -14.09 29.32 -8.97
#